data_AF-A0A5N6NCX7-F1
#
_entry.id   AF-A0A5N6NCX7-F1
#
_cell.length_a   1.000
_cell.length_b   1.000
_cell.length_c   1.000
_cell.angle_alpha   90.00
_cell.angle_beta   90.00
_cell.angle_gamma   90.00
#
_symmetry.space_group_name_H-M   'P 1'
#
loop_
_entity.id
_entity.type
_entity.pdbx_description
1 polymer ?
#
loop_
_entity_poly.entity_id
_entity_poly.type
_entity_poly.pdbx_seq_one_letter_code
_entity_poly.pdbx_strand_id
1 'polypeptide(L)'
;MEELIRTPNFDGLPSLQDLILKECPKLKEIHPSLENHTSLQYVSVWRCKKLRMFPTITHMKNLKDLSISFCPEILEFPKIHANMESLVELTIEYTGIEVLPSSIGEHCTNLISLNLRRWTRIIEIPSSIIELSNLQELDLSLNDFSRLGFSLSQLTQLKVLNMSSCEKLLELPEFPSSLTTLIADYCKSLTTFGDCHKNCRWLCDVSLKGGSIINDGDRLLESMLEACMAIENHYMFLRLKGIHQMAKGLTPQLVRGNRCTLQLPENWCNEFSGFLIN
;
A
#
# COMPACT_ATOMS: atom_id res chain seq x y z
N MET A 1 23.07 22.59 -5.47
CA MET A 1 22.98 21.47 -4.51
C MET A 1 23.89 20.28 -4.86
N GLU A 2 24.56 20.27 -6.02
CA GLU A 2 25.42 19.15 -6.46
C GLU A 2 26.61 18.85 -5.54
N GLU A 3 27.05 19.86 -4.76
CA GLU A 3 28.17 19.75 -3.81
C GLU A 3 27.74 19.65 -2.34
N LEU A 4 26.44 19.62 -2.05
CA LEU A 4 25.96 19.63 -0.66
C LEU A 4 26.29 18.28 0.00
N ILE A 5 27.26 18.26 0.92
CA ILE A 5 27.64 17.06 1.67
C ILE A 5 26.76 16.88 2.92
N ARG A 6 26.37 17.99 3.55
CA ARG A 6 25.49 18.02 4.73
C ARG A 6 24.54 19.20 4.60
N THR A 7 23.29 19.06 5.07
CA THR A 7 22.36 20.20 5.09
C THR A 7 22.83 21.30 6.05
N PRO A 8 22.38 22.55 5.89
CA PRO A 8 22.60 23.62 6.88
C PRO A 8 21.97 23.30 8.24
N ASN A 9 22.34 24.09 9.26
CA ASN A 9 21.61 24.11 10.52
C ASN A 9 20.18 24.66 10.29
N PHE A 10 19.19 24.00 10.87
CA PHE A 10 17.76 24.34 10.80
C PHE A 10 17.24 25.15 12.02
N ASP A 11 18.03 25.34 13.09
CA ASP A 11 17.60 26.06 14.30
C ASP A 11 17.15 27.52 14.01
N GLY A 12 17.72 28.14 12.98
CA GLY A 12 17.37 29.48 12.52
C GLY A 12 16.13 29.56 11.63
N LEU A 13 15.42 28.44 11.43
CA LEU A 13 14.28 28.33 10.51
C LEU A 13 12.99 27.87 11.23
N PRO A 14 12.56 28.53 12.32
CA PRO A 14 11.46 28.04 13.18
C PRO A 14 10.08 28.00 12.51
N SER A 15 9.95 28.57 11.31
CA SER A 15 8.72 28.59 10.52
C SER A 15 8.78 27.68 9.29
N LEU A 16 9.83 26.87 9.14
CA LEU A 16 9.97 25.95 8.00
C LEU A 16 8.89 24.86 8.09
N GLN A 17 8.07 24.74 7.05
CA GLN A 17 7.00 23.74 6.98
C GLN A 17 7.36 22.62 6.01
N ASP A 18 8.09 22.95 4.94
CA ASP A 18 8.39 22.02 3.87
C ASP A 18 9.91 21.87 3.72
N LEU A 19 10.40 20.64 3.86
CA LEU A 19 11.78 20.30 3.56
C LEU A 19 11.83 19.32 2.38
N ILE A 20 12.32 19.80 1.24
CA ILE A 20 12.47 18.98 0.04
C ILE A 20 13.96 18.87 -0.32
N LEU A 21 14.51 17.67 -0.19
CA LEU A 21 15.87 17.31 -0.59
C LEU A 21 15.80 16.41 -1.82
N LYS A 22 15.90 17.03 -3.00
CA LYS A 22 15.75 16.37 -4.29
C LYS A 22 17.09 16.28 -5.01
N GLU A 23 17.44 15.07 -5.47
CA GLU A 23 18.62 14.81 -6.31
C GLU A 23 19.90 15.49 -5.75
N CYS A 24 20.19 15.25 -4.47
CA CYS A 24 21.44 15.69 -3.85
C CYS A 24 22.47 14.53 -3.88
N PRO A 25 23.28 14.37 -4.94
CA PRO A 25 24.09 13.17 -5.16
C PRO A 25 25.28 13.05 -4.21
N LYS A 26 25.69 14.14 -3.55
CA LYS A 26 26.80 14.16 -2.59
C LYS A 26 26.35 14.25 -1.13
N LEU A 27 25.05 14.42 -0.88
CA LEU A 27 24.50 14.57 0.47
C LEU A 27 24.68 13.26 1.22
N LYS A 28 25.40 13.31 2.34
CA LYS A 28 25.67 12.16 3.21
C LYS A 28 24.85 12.18 4.48
N GLU A 29 24.55 13.38 4.98
CA GLU A 29 23.96 13.60 6.29
C GLU A 29 23.00 14.79 6.28
N ILE A 30 21.92 14.69 7.03
CA ILE A 30 21.06 15.82 7.37
C ILE A 30 21.52 16.35 8.73
N HIS A 31 21.57 17.66 8.89
CA HIS A 31 22.02 18.30 10.12
C HIS A 31 21.12 17.88 11.31
N PRO A 32 21.69 17.45 12.46
CA PRO A 32 20.91 16.95 13.61
C PRO A 32 19.92 17.95 14.21
N SER A 33 20.09 19.25 13.97
CA SER A 33 19.09 20.26 14.37
C SER A 33 17.69 19.98 13.83
N LEU A 34 17.55 19.18 12.76
CA LEU A 34 16.25 18.76 12.25
C LEU A 34 15.45 17.94 13.29
N GLU A 35 16.13 17.22 14.19
CA GLU A 35 15.49 16.38 15.23
C GLU A 35 14.60 17.17 16.18
N ASN A 36 14.90 18.45 16.38
CA ASN A 36 14.17 19.34 17.28
C ASN A 36 13.12 20.19 16.56
N HIS A 37 12.94 19.98 15.26
CA HIS A 37 12.10 20.85 14.44
C HIS A 37 10.61 20.53 14.64
N THR A 38 9.83 21.53 15.04
CA THR A 38 8.42 21.33 15.43
C THR A 38 7.41 21.80 14.38
N SER A 39 7.77 22.72 13.47
CA SER A 39 6.84 23.28 12.47
C SER A 39 6.78 22.55 11.14
N LEU A 40 7.63 21.54 10.92
CA LEU A 40 7.64 20.78 9.67
C LEU A 40 6.32 20.01 9.52
N GLN A 41 5.74 20.11 8.33
CA GLN A 41 4.53 19.42 7.92
C GLN A 41 4.82 18.43 6.79
N TYR A 42 5.75 18.76 5.89
CA TYR A 42 6.06 17.94 4.73
C TYR A 42 7.58 17.76 4.61
N VAL A 43 8.04 16.51 4.63
CA VAL A 43 9.46 16.20 4.47
C VAL A 43 9.62 15.17 3.36
N SER A 44 10.31 15.56 2.29
CA SER A 44 10.61 14.69 1.15
C SER A 44 12.09 14.62 0.88
N VAL A 45 12.63 13.40 0.87
CA VAL A 45 14.01 13.10 0.47
C VAL A 45 13.99 12.14 -0.70
N TRP A 46 14.41 12.64 -1.87
CA TRP A 46 14.29 11.89 -3.12
C TRP A 46 15.61 11.86 -3.89
N ARG A 47 16.06 10.65 -4.25
CA ARG A 47 17.30 10.42 -5.04
C ARG A 47 18.57 11.01 -4.41
N CYS A 48 18.65 11.08 -3.09
CA CYS A 48 19.85 11.43 -2.34
C CYS A 48 20.73 10.18 -2.13
N LYS A 49 21.38 9.72 -3.20
CA LYS A 49 21.98 8.38 -3.28
C LYS A 49 23.06 8.06 -2.23
N LYS A 50 23.72 9.09 -1.68
CA LYS A 50 24.78 8.94 -0.67
C LYS A 50 24.31 9.23 0.76
N LEU A 51 23.02 9.53 0.95
CA LEU A 51 22.48 9.84 2.27
C LEU A 51 22.43 8.53 3.06
N ARG A 52 23.10 8.51 4.22
CA ARG A 52 23.26 7.30 5.02
C ARG A 52 22.26 7.18 6.15
N MET A 53 21.82 8.34 6.65
CA MET A 53 21.03 8.43 7.85
C MET A 53 20.01 9.55 7.71
N PHE A 54 18.82 9.30 8.22
CA PHE A 54 17.82 10.32 8.43
C PHE A 54 17.65 10.54 9.95
N PRO A 55 17.61 11.80 10.44
CA PRO A 55 17.53 12.12 11.86
C PRO A 55 16.25 11.59 12.52
N THR A 56 16.25 11.47 13.84
CA THR A 56 15.06 11.09 14.62
C THR A 56 13.92 12.10 14.40
N ILE A 57 12.66 11.63 14.31
CA ILE A 57 11.49 12.49 14.01
C ILE A 57 10.57 12.75 15.21
N THR A 58 10.95 12.29 16.41
CA THR A 58 10.15 12.33 17.64
C THR A 58 9.52 13.69 17.98
N HIS A 59 10.15 14.82 17.64
CA HIS A 59 9.62 16.16 17.96
C HIS A 59 8.82 16.81 16.83
N MET A 60 8.69 16.16 15.67
CA MET A 60 7.99 16.70 14.49
C MET A 60 6.47 16.52 14.61
N LYS A 61 5.87 17.13 15.63
CA LYS A 61 4.44 16.95 16.00
C LYS A 61 3.46 17.35 14.90
N ASN A 62 3.87 18.24 13.99
CA ASN A 62 3.05 18.73 12.88
C ASN A 62 3.30 17.98 11.56
N LEU A 63 4.19 16.97 11.55
CA LEU A 63 4.55 16.25 10.34
C LEU A 63 3.36 15.45 9.83
N LYS A 64 2.90 15.77 8.62
CA LYS A 64 1.77 15.15 7.93
C LYS A 64 2.19 14.13 6.89
N ASP A 65 3.29 14.42 6.20
CA ASP A 65 3.85 13.59 5.13
C ASP A 65 5.36 13.43 5.34
N LEU A 66 5.79 12.18 5.40
CA LEU A 66 7.20 11.79 5.34
C LEU A 66 7.43 10.88 4.13
N SER A 67 8.27 11.35 3.22
CA SER A 67 8.66 10.61 2.02
C SER A 67 10.18 10.45 1.95
N ILE A 68 10.65 9.20 1.95
CA ILE A 68 12.06 8.84 1.74
C ILE A 68 12.14 7.85 0.58
N SER A 69 12.63 8.33 -0.55
CA SER A 69 12.58 7.56 -1.81
C SER A 69 13.90 7.59 -2.57
N PHE A 70 14.26 6.46 -3.16
CA PHE A 70 15.47 6.30 -3.98
C PHE A 70 16.77 6.68 -3.24
N CYS A 71 16.86 6.35 -1.96
CA CYS A 71 18.00 6.61 -1.08
C CYS A 71 18.59 5.28 -0.57
N PRO A 72 19.34 4.54 -1.42
CA PRO A 72 19.76 3.16 -1.14
C PRO A 72 20.81 3.03 -0.03
N GLU A 73 21.51 4.11 0.33
CA GLU A 73 22.49 4.10 1.43
C GLU A 73 21.84 4.34 2.82
N ILE A 74 20.54 4.65 2.90
CA ILE A 74 19.81 4.72 4.17
C ILE A 74 19.51 3.29 4.62
N LEU A 75 20.13 2.87 5.73
CA LEU A 75 20.03 1.50 6.24
C LEU A 75 19.07 1.35 7.44
N GLU A 76 18.75 2.45 8.11
CA GLU A 76 17.87 2.46 9.28
C GLU A 76 16.70 3.40 9.06
N PHE A 77 15.52 2.99 9.51
CA PHE A 77 14.33 3.83 9.53
C PHE A 77 14.47 4.95 10.58
N PRO A 78 13.97 6.18 10.34
CA PRO A 78 13.96 7.25 11.34
C PRO A 78 13.29 6.80 12.63
N LYS A 79 13.97 6.92 13.77
CA LYS A 79 13.40 6.48 15.04
C LYS A 79 12.17 7.30 15.42
N ILE A 80 11.14 6.60 15.93
CA ILE A 80 9.90 7.17 16.47
C ILE A 80 9.79 6.73 17.93
N HIS A 81 9.83 7.69 18.85
CA HIS A 81 9.76 7.43 20.30
C HIS A 81 8.55 8.09 20.97
N ALA A 82 7.65 8.68 20.17
CA ALA A 82 6.44 9.33 20.62
C ALA A 82 5.37 9.27 19.52
N ASN A 83 4.11 9.45 19.92
CA ASN A 83 2.99 9.42 18.99
C ASN A 83 3.11 10.54 17.92
N MET A 84 2.99 10.14 16.67
CA MET A 84 2.99 11.00 15.49
C MET A 84 1.54 11.36 15.13
N GLU A 85 0.89 12.16 15.97
CA GLU A 85 -0.55 12.46 15.86
C GLU A 85 -0.95 13.10 14.53
N SER A 86 -0.04 13.81 13.86
CA SER A 86 -0.32 14.48 12.59
C SER A 86 0.04 13.66 11.35
N LEU A 87 0.76 12.54 11.48
CA LEU A 87 1.31 11.82 10.33
C LEU A 87 0.20 11.03 9.63
N VAL A 88 -0.09 11.42 8.40
CA VAL A 88 -1.18 10.86 7.56
C VAL A 88 -0.62 10.02 6.42
N GLU A 89 0.54 10.40 5.88
CA GLU A 89 1.16 9.74 4.74
C GLU A 89 2.61 9.39 5.05
N LEU A 90 2.99 8.14 4.77
CA LEU A 90 4.36 7.64 4.91
C LEU A 90 4.75 6.88 3.66
N THR A 91 5.79 7.35 2.99
CA THR A 91 6.37 6.71 1.81
C THR A 91 7.82 6.32 2.05
N ILE A 92 8.11 5.03 1.96
CA ILE A 92 9.46 4.47 1.94
C ILE A 92 9.61 3.66 0.65
N GLU A 93 10.36 4.19 -0.32
CA GLU A 93 10.55 3.54 -1.62
C GLU A 93 12.04 3.40 -1.95
N TYR A 94 12.49 2.20 -2.33
CA TYR A 94 13.87 1.97 -2.79
C TYR A 94 14.93 2.54 -1.81
N THR A 95 14.89 2.06 -0.57
CA THR A 95 15.90 2.34 0.46
C THR A 95 16.68 1.07 0.79
N GLY A 96 17.78 1.22 1.53
CA GLY A 96 18.55 0.12 2.09
C GLY A 96 18.03 -0.37 3.44
N ILE A 97 16.89 0.14 3.92
CA ILE A 97 16.27 -0.23 5.20
C ILE A 97 15.84 -1.71 5.10
N GLU A 98 16.28 -2.53 6.06
CA GLU A 98 16.00 -3.98 6.04
C GLU A 98 14.75 -4.34 6.85
N VAL A 99 14.41 -3.53 7.85
CA VAL A 99 13.33 -3.75 8.80
C VAL A 99 12.58 -2.45 9.08
N LEU A 100 11.25 -2.46 8.94
CA LEU A 100 10.39 -1.41 9.46
C LEU A 100 10.18 -1.65 10.96
N PRO A 101 10.39 -0.67 11.85
CA PRO A 101 10.31 -0.90 13.30
C PRO A 101 8.86 -1.11 13.76
N SER A 102 8.67 -1.91 14.83
CA SER A 102 7.32 -2.19 15.37
C SER A 102 6.59 -0.92 15.80
N SER A 103 7.36 0.07 16.26
CA SER A 103 6.92 1.39 16.70
C SER A 103 6.08 2.16 15.67
N ILE A 104 6.09 1.76 14.40
CA ILE A 104 5.20 2.34 13.39
C ILE A 104 3.72 2.08 13.74
N GLY A 105 3.38 0.84 14.11
CA GLY A 105 2.03 0.46 14.53
C GLY A 105 1.62 1.16 15.81
N GLU A 106 2.56 1.26 16.76
CA GLU A 106 2.34 1.81 18.09
C GLU A 106 2.14 3.34 18.07
N HIS A 107 2.88 4.07 17.22
CA HIS A 107 2.98 5.53 17.28
C HIS A 107 2.39 6.28 16.07
N CYS A 108 2.10 5.61 14.96
CA CYS A 108 1.57 6.25 13.74
C CYS A 108 0.11 5.85 13.46
N THR A 109 -0.72 5.73 14.49
CA THR A 109 -2.09 5.21 14.38
C THR A 109 -3.05 6.07 13.55
N ASN A 110 -2.70 7.33 13.26
CA ASN A 110 -3.45 8.23 12.38
C ASN A 110 -3.06 8.12 10.89
N LEU A 111 -2.13 7.22 10.55
CA LEU A 111 -1.70 7.02 9.18
C LEU A 111 -2.86 6.51 8.31
N ILE A 112 -3.09 7.20 7.19
CA ILE A 112 -4.14 6.86 6.20
C ILE A 112 -3.52 6.13 5.02
N SER A 113 -2.32 6.52 4.58
CA SER A 113 -1.63 5.93 3.43
C SER A 113 -0.22 5.50 3.79
N LEU A 114 0.10 4.24 3.49
CA LEU A 114 1.40 3.63 3.70
C LEU A 114 1.93 3.04 2.39
N ASN A 115 2.98 3.65 1.87
CA ASN A 115 3.64 3.21 0.64
C ASN A 115 5.01 2.60 0.95
N LEU A 116 5.12 1.29 0.73
CA LEU A 116 6.29 0.46 0.97
C LEU A 116 6.77 -0.21 -0.32
N ARG A 117 6.57 0.49 -1.46
CA ARG A 117 6.87 -0.02 -2.79
C ARG A 117 8.37 -0.24 -2.98
N ARG A 118 8.74 -1.29 -3.72
CA ARG A 118 10.11 -1.52 -4.21
C ARG A 118 11.15 -1.49 -3.10
N TRP A 119 10.88 -2.20 -2.03
CA TRP A 119 11.73 -2.30 -0.86
C TRP A 119 12.80 -3.37 -1.07
N THR A 120 13.96 -2.94 -1.56
CA THR A 120 14.96 -3.85 -2.16
C THR A 120 15.63 -4.85 -1.21
N ARG A 121 15.58 -4.61 0.10
CA ARG A 121 16.25 -5.42 1.13
C ARG A 121 15.33 -5.82 2.27
N ILE A 122 14.02 -5.68 2.11
CA ILE A 122 13.11 -6.00 3.21
C ILE A 122 13.20 -7.49 3.53
N ILE A 123 13.55 -7.77 4.79
CA ILE A 123 13.52 -9.13 5.32
C ILE A 123 12.11 -9.43 5.80
N GLU A 124 11.49 -8.47 6.49
CA GLU A 124 10.18 -8.64 7.10
C GLU A 124 9.43 -7.29 7.19
N ILE A 125 8.14 -7.34 6.89
CA ILE A 125 7.19 -6.29 7.26
C ILE A 125 6.70 -6.64 8.67
N PRO A 126 6.83 -5.76 9.68
CA PRO A 126 6.43 -6.08 11.05
C PRO A 126 4.92 -6.32 11.11
N SER A 127 4.50 -7.33 11.86
CA SER A 127 3.08 -7.61 12.09
C SER A 127 2.35 -6.43 12.75
N SER A 128 3.05 -5.55 13.48
CA SER A 128 2.46 -4.35 14.08
C SER A 128 1.84 -3.37 13.07
N ILE A 129 2.06 -3.54 11.75
CA ILE A 129 1.27 -2.81 10.74
C ILE A 129 -0.24 -2.97 10.96
N ILE A 130 -0.70 -4.11 11.49
CA ILE A 130 -2.12 -4.36 11.77
C ILE A 130 -2.71 -3.42 12.85
N GLU A 131 -1.87 -2.71 13.61
CA GLU A 131 -2.27 -1.72 14.62
C GLU A 131 -2.61 -0.35 14.01
N LEU A 132 -2.32 -0.14 12.72
CA LEU A 132 -2.65 1.07 11.98
C LEU A 132 -4.15 1.14 11.65
N SER A 133 -4.96 1.38 12.69
CA SER A 133 -6.42 1.28 12.64
C SER A 133 -7.12 2.24 11.67
N ASN A 134 -6.47 3.35 11.28
CA ASN A 134 -6.98 4.31 10.31
C ASN A 134 -6.46 4.09 8.87
N LEU A 135 -5.61 3.08 8.64
CA LEU A 135 -4.99 2.85 7.35
C LEU A 135 -6.03 2.49 6.30
N GLN A 136 -6.09 3.28 5.23
CA GLN A 136 -7.02 3.10 4.11
C GLN A 136 -6.32 2.60 2.85
N GLU A 137 -5.05 2.95 2.68
CA GLU A 137 -4.27 2.60 1.49
C GLU A 137 -2.93 1.96 1.89
N LEU A 138 -2.66 0.79 1.33
CA LEU A 138 -1.41 0.06 1.53
C LEU A 138 -0.82 -0.36 0.19
N ASP A 139 0.35 0.18 -0.15
CA ASP A 139 1.12 -0.21 -1.33
C ASP A 139 2.35 -1.03 -0.95
N LEU A 140 2.32 -2.32 -1.30
CA LEU A 140 3.38 -3.30 -1.15
C LEU A 140 3.95 -3.75 -2.51
N SER A 141 3.68 -3.02 -3.59
CA SER A 141 4.06 -3.42 -4.95
C SER A 141 5.58 -3.45 -5.16
N LEU A 142 6.02 -4.19 -6.17
CA LEU A 142 7.43 -4.36 -6.56
C LEU A 142 8.31 -4.93 -5.42
N ASN A 143 7.75 -5.71 -4.52
CA ASN A 143 8.49 -6.37 -3.46
C ASN A 143 8.72 -7.85 -3.74
N ASP A 144 9.76 -8.41 -3.10
CA ASP A 144 10.24 -9.76 -3.39
C ASP A 144 9.83 -10.81 -2.34
N PHE A 145 8.85 -10.48 -1.47
CA PHE A 145 8.35 -11.44 -0.48
C PHE A 145 7.51 -12.54 -1.13
N SER A 146 7.55 -13.74 -0.54
CA SER A 146 6.76 -14.89 -1.01
C SER A 146 5.39 -14.99 -0.33
N ARG A 147 5.26 -14.49 0.89
CA ARG A 147 4.02 -14.47 1.71
C ARG A 147 4.09 -13.30 2.68
N LEU A 148 2.94 -12.87 3.21
CA LEU A 148 2.89 -12.04 4.41
C LEU A 148 2.76 -12.96 5.63
N GLY A 149 3.59 -12.74 6.66
CA GLY A 149 3.60 -13.55 7.89
C GLY A 149 2.42 -13.29 8.84
N PHE A 150 1.44 -12.50 8.42
CA PHE A 150 0.32 -12.04 9.23
C PHE A 150 -0.92 -11.80 8.35
N SER A 151 -2.09 -11.81 8.98
CA SER A 151 -3.39 -11.53 8.35
C SER A 151 -3.62 -10.01 8.31
N LEU A 152 -4.18 -9.50 7.20
CA LEU A 152 -4.58 -8.08 7.09
C LEU A 152 -6.01 -7.85 7.60
N SER A 153 -6.70 -8.88 8.09
CA SER A 153 -8.10 -8.83 8.52
C SER A 153 -8.40 -7.78 9.60
N GLN A 154 -7.40 -7.40 10.40
CA GLN A 154 -7.52 -6.40 11.46
C GLN A 154 -7.44 -4.95 10.98
N LEU A 155 -7.02 -4.71 9.73
CA LEU A 155 -7.00 -3.38 9.13
C LEU A 155 -8.42 -2.97 8.69
N THR A 156 -9.30 -2.75 9.66
CA THR A 156 -10.75 -2.55 9.44
C THR A 156 -11.13 -1.35 8.58
N GLN A 157 -10.21 -0.43 8.32
CA GLN A 157 -10.42 0.73 7.44
C GLN A 157 -9.74 0.60 6.07
N LEU A 158 -8.99 -0.48 5.82
CA LEU A 158 -8.23 -0.65 4.58
C LEU A 158 -9.17 -0.81 3.38
N LYS A 159 -9.09 0.12 2.45
CA LYS A 159 -9.91 0.16 1.23
C LYS A 159 -9.14 -0.30 0.00
N VAL A 160 -7.85 0.01 -0.07
CA VAL A 160 -7.01 -0.24 -1.24
C VAL A 160 -5.74 -0.99 -0.83
N LEU A 161 -5.51 -2.13 -1.48
CA LEU A 161 -4.29 -2.93 -1.35
C LEU A 161 -3.65 -3.14 -2.71
N ASN A 162 -2.41 -2.66 -2.86
CA ASN A 162 -1.59 -2.90 -4.05
C ASN A 162 -0.43 -3.84 -3.71
N MET A 163 -0.40 -5.01 -4.33
CA MET A 163 0.66 -6.01 -4.26
C MET A 163 1.19 -6.35 -5.66
N SER A 164 1.04 -5.44 -6.63
CA SER A 164 1.45 -5.69 -8.01
C SER A 164 2.96 -5.90 -8.13
N SER A 165 3.35 -6.74 -9.10
CA SER A 165 4.74 -7.07 -9.42
C SER A 165 5.51 -7.67 -8.24
N CYS A 166 4.81 -8.29 -7.28
CA CYS A 166 5.43 -9.16 -6.28
C CYS A 166 5.65 -10.54 -6.90
N GLU A 167 6.73 -10.70 -7.67
CA GLU A 167 6.88 -11.86 -8.56
C GLU A 167 6.99 -13.20 -7.82
N LYS A 168 7.48 -13.19 -6.57
CA LYS A 168 7.65 -14.37 -5.70
C LYS A 168 6.43 -14.67 -4.83
N LEU A 169 5.40 -13.80 -4.82
CA LEU A 169 4.20 -13.97 -4.01
C LEU A 169 3.48 -15.27 -4.37
N LEU A 170 3.31 -16.17 -3.41
CA LEU A 170 2.71 -17.50 -3.59
C LEU A 170 1.21 -17.52 -3.30
N GLU A 171 0.79 -16.76 -2.30
CA GLU A 171 -0.59 -16.67 -1.82
C GLU A 171 -0.90 -15.25 -1.35
N LEU A 172 -2.18 -14.86 -1.43
CA LEU A 172 -2.66 -13.58 -0.89
C LEU A 172 -2.99 -13.72 0.61
N PRO A 173 -2.79 -12.67 1.41
CA PRO A 173 -3.21 -12.67 2.82
C PRO A 173 -4.74 -12.70 2.92
N GLU A 174 -5.26 -13.08 4.09
CA GLU A 174 -6.66 -12.79 4.42
C GLU A 174 -6.88 -11.27 4.46
N PHE A 175 -7.95 -10.82 3.81
CA PHE A 175 -8.28 -9.42 3.68
C PHE A 175 -9.25 -8.95 4.77
N PRO A 176 -9.21 -7.65 5.14
CA PRO A 176 -10.25 -7.05 5.96
C PRO A 176 -11.55 -6.93 5.15
N SER A 177 -12.68 -6.96 5.85
CA SER A 177 -13.99 -6.89 5.20
C SER A 177 -14.22 -5.58 4.44
N SER A 178 -13.54 -4.50 4.84
CA SER A 178 -13.57 -3.17 4.25
C SER A 178 -12.85 -3.03 2.91
N LEU A 179 -12.07 -4.03 2.48
CA LEU A 179 -11.28 -3.95 1.26
C LEU A 179 -12.19 -3.80 0.04
N THR A 180 -11.97 -2.73 -0.73
CA THR A 180 -12.73 -2.43 -1.95
C THR A 180 -11.94 -2.73 -3.22
N THR A 181 -10.63 -2.52 -3.16
CA THR A 181 -9.74 -2.57 -4.32
C THR A 181 -8.52 -3.43 -4.02
N LEU A 182 -8.29 -4.44 -4.86
CA LEU A 182 -7.10 -5.28 -4.84
C LEU A 182 -6.38 -5.22 -6.19
N ILE A 183 -5.10 -4.83 -6.17
CA ILE A 183 -4.25 -4.83 -7.36
C ILE A 183 -3.08 -5.78 -7.11
N ALA A 184 -3.07 -6.94 -7.77
CA ALA A 184 -1.98 -7.91 -7.74
C ALA A 184 -1.58 -8.33 -9.18
N ASP A 185 -1.50 -7.34 -10.06
CA ASP A 185 -1.00 -7.50 -11.42
C ASP A 185 0.47 -7.97 -11.41
N TYR A 186 0.87 -8.81 -12.35
CA TYR A 186 2.23 -9.31 -12.57
C TYR A 186 2.83 -10.13 -11.41
N CYS A 187 1.99 -10.68 -10.53
CA CYS A 187 2.39 -11.68 -9.54
C CYS A 187 2.50 -13.07 -10.20
N LYS A 188 3.68 -13.39 -10.74
CA LYS A 188 3.90 -14.59 -11.58
C LYS A 188 3.82 -15.91 -10.78
N SER A 189 4.27 -15.91 -9.53
CA SER A 189 4.25 -17.11 -8.67
C SER A 189 2.92 -17.33 -7.95
N LEU A 190 2.00 -16.37 -8.06
CA LEU A 190 0.69 -16.44 -7.42
C LEU A 190 -0.20 -17.36 -8.25
N THR A 191 -0.47 -18.55 -7.71
CA THR A 191 -1.21 -19.62 -8.41
C THR A 191 -2.62 -19.82 -7.89
N THR A 192 -2.91 -19.37 -6.67
CA THR A 192 -4.22 -19.51 -6.04
C THR A 192 -4.64 -18.24 -5.31
N PHE A 193 -5.94 -17.98 -5.27
CA PHE A 193 -6.55 -16.95 -4.43
C PHE A 193 -6.86 -17.48 -3.02
N GLY A 194 -6.76 -18.79 -2.77
CA GLY A 194 -7.09 -19.40 -1.49
C GLY A 194 -8.49 -19.01 -1.00
N ASP A 195 -8.63 -18.88 0.32
CA ASP A 195 -9.89 -18.55 1.01
C ASP A 195 -10.03 -17.06 1.36
N CYS A 196 -9.10 -16.19 0.93
CA CYS A 196 -9.08 -14.78 1.34
C CYS A 196 -10.31 -13.97 0.89
N HIS A 197 -11.07 -14.48 -0.08
CA HIS A 197 -12.29 -13.87 -0.61
C HIS A 197 -13.51 -14.03 0.32
N LYS A 198 -13.53 -15.02 1.22
CA LYS A 198 -14.72 -15.40 2.02
C LYS A 198 -15.32 -14.28 2.87
N ASN A 199 -14.54 -13.24 3.19
CA ASN A 199 -14.95 -12.12 4.04
C ASN A 199 -15.02 -10.76 3.30
N CYS A 200 -14.79 -10.74 1.98
CA CYS A 200 -14.60 -9.52 1.19
C CYS A 200 -15.93 -8.89 0.73
N ARG A 201 -16.73 -8.37 1.68
CA ARG A 201 -18.07 -7.82 1.42
C ARG A 201 -18.10 -6.54 0.59
N TRP A 202 -16.97 -5.86 0.42
CA TRP A 202 -16.92 -4.61 -0.32
C TRP A 202 -16.00 -4.67 -1.53
N LEU A 203 -15.40 -5.82 -1.81
CA LEU A 203 -14.41 -5.99 -2.88
C LEU A 203 -15.09 -5.87 -4.24
N CYS A 204 -14.77 -4.81 -4.98
CA CYS A 204 -15.45 -4.46 -6.22
C CYS A 204 -14.50 -4.13 -7.38
N ASP A 205 -13.23 -3.79 -7.12
CA ASP A 205 -12.20 -3.64 -8.15
C ASP A 205 -11.04 -4.60 -7.88
N VAL A 206 -10.90 -5.64 -8.73
CA VAL A 206 -9.81 -6.60 -8.64
C VAL A 206 -9.05 -6.68 -9.95
N SER A 207 -7.73 -6.54 -9.87
CA SER A 207 -6.80 -6.67 -11.01
C SER A 207 -5.70 -7.68 -10.72
N LEU A 208 -5.62 -8.73 -11.56
CA LEU A 208 -4.65 -9.83 -11.50
C LEU A 208 -4.03 -10.10 -12.88
N LYS A 209 -3.76 -9.04 -13.66
CA LYS A 209 -3.23 -9.15 -15.03
C LYS A 209 -1.83 -9.75 -15.01
N GLY A 210 -1.51 -10.61 -15.97
CA GLY A 210 -0.14 -11.11 -16.12
C GLY A 210 0.34 -12.06 -15.01
N GLY A 211 -0.53 -12.41 -14.05
CA GLY A 211 -0.30 -13.50 -13.09
C GLY A 211 -0.60 -14.88 -13.67
N SER A 212 -0.44 -15.90 -12.81
CA SER A 212 -0.68 -17.31 -13.14
C SER A 212 -2.04 -17.85 -12.65
N ILE A 213 -2.83 -17.02 -11.93
CA ILE A 213 -4.18 -17.39 -11.49
C ILE A 213 -5.12 -17.45 -12.69
N ILE A 214 -5.37 -18.66 -13.18
CA ILE A 214 -6.31 -18.91 -14.28
C ILE A 214 -7.58 -19.61 -13.77
N ASN A 215 -7.46 -20.48 -12.76
CA ASN A 215 -8.56 -21.37 -12.35
C ASN A 215 -9.38 -20.88 -11.15
N ASP A 216 -8.86 -19.96 -10.33
CA ASP A 216 -9.59 -19.42 -9.17
C ASP A 216 -10.42 -18.16 -9.52
N GLY A 217 -10.40 -17.73 -10.78
CA GLY A 217 -11.12 -16.55 -11.23
C GLY A 217 -12.64 -16.65 -11.05
N ASP A 218 -13.20 -17.85 -11.29
CA ASP A 218 -14.65 -18.08 -11.17
C ASP A 218 -15.11 -17.96 -9.71
N ARG A 219 -14.38 -18.60 -8.78
CA ARG A 219 -14.66 -18.53 -7.33
C ARG A 219 -14.54 -17.11 -6.78
N LEU A 220 -13.54 -16.36 -7.25
CA LEU A 220 -13.36 -14.97 -6.89
C LEU A 220 -14.52 -14.11 -7.39
N LEU A 221 -14.94 -14.32 -8.64
CA LEU A 221 -16.08 -13.61 -9.20
C LEU A 221 -17.37 -13.97 -8.46
N GLU A 222 -17.64 -15.25 -8.20
CA GLU A 222 -18.77 -15.71 -7.38
C GLU A 222 -18.76 -15.04 -6.01
N SER A 223 -17.62 -15.05 -5.32
CA SER A 223 -17.49 -14.37 -4.04
C SER A 223 -17.72 -12.87 -4.11
N MET A 224 -17.27 -12.20 -5.18
CA MET A 224 -17.58 -10.78 -5.40
C MET A 224 -19.09 -10.60 -5.61
N LEU A 225 -19.76 -11.48 -6.35
CA LEU A 225 -21.19 -11.37 -6.61
C LEU A 225 -22.06 -11.71 -5.38
N GLU A 226 -21.60 -12.62 -4.52
CA GLU A 226 -22.26 -13.00 -3.26
C GLU A 226 -22.03 -11.96 -2.16
N ALA A 227 -20.82 -11.40 -2.08
CA ALA A 227 -20.40 -10.60 -0.94
C ALA A 227 -20.50 -9.09 -1.18
N CYS A 228 -20.34 -8.62 -2.42
CA CYS A 228 -20.21 -7.18 -2.67
C CYS A 228 -21.49 -6.44 -2.29
N MET A 229 -21.38 -5.35 -1.53
CA MET A 229 -22.42 -4.32 -1.32
C MET A 229 -22.02 -2.96 -1.96
N ALA A 230 -20.98 -2.95 -2.83
CA ALA A 230 -20.42 -1.85 -3.63
C ALA A 230 -21.12 -0.46 -3.62
N ILE A 231 -20.25 0.52 -3.46
CA ILE A 231 -20.58 1.88 -3.06
C ILE A 231 -20.54 2.80 -4.29
N GLU A 232 -21.42 3.81 -4.25
CA GLU A 232 -21.53 5.06 -5.03
C GLU A 232 -21.68 5.01 -6.56
N ASN A 233 -21.02 4.12 -7.30
CA ASN A 233 -20.98 4.20 -8.76
C ASN A 233 -21.66 3.05 -9.50
N HIS A 234 -22.17 2.04 -8.79
CA HIS A 234 -22.92 0.91 -9.37
C HIS A 234 -22.11 0.05 -10.36
N TYR A 235 -20.81 -0.16 -10.14
CA TYR A 235 -20.00 -1.05 -10.98
C TYR A 235 -19.09 -1.99 -10.20
N MET A 236 -18.87 -3.19 -10.77
CA MET A 236 -17.77 -4.08 -10.40
C MET A 236 -16.80 -4.27 -11.56
N PHE A 237 -15.51 -4.32 -11.25
CA PHE A 237 -14.41 -4.50 -12.18
C PHE A 237 -13.59 -5.73 -11.79
N LEU A 238 -13.52 -6.69 -12.71
CA LEU A 238 -12.62 -7.84 -12.60
C LEU A 238 -11.72 -7.91 -13.83
N ARG A 239 -10.41 -7.86 -13.62
CA ARG A 239 -9.39 -7.87 -14.68
C ARG A 239 -8.46 -9.05 -14.48
N LEU A 240 -8.64 -10.10 -15.29
CA LEU A 240 -7.87 -11.36 -15.20
C LEU A 240 -7.27 -11.70 -16.57
N LYS A 241 -6.22 -12.52 -16.59
CA LYS A 241 -5.71 -13.09 -17.84
C LYS A 241 -6.61 -14.26 -18.27
N GLY A 242 -7.17 -14.22 -19.47
CA GLY A 242 -7.91 -15.36 -20.04
C GLY A 242 -9.40 -15.48 -19.69
N ILE A 243 -10.08 -14.39 -19.29
CA ILE A 243 -11.52 -14.35 -18.94
C ILE A 243 -12.44 -15.01 -19.97
N HIS A 244 -12.02 -15.15 -21.23
CA HIS A 244 -12.80 -15.81 -22.28
C HIS A 244 -13.27 -17.24 -21.94
N GLN A 245 -12.59 -17.97 -21.03
CA GLN A 245 -13.03 -19.30 -20.58
C GLN A 245 -14.03 -19.27 -19.40
N MET A 246 -13.98 -18.22 -18.57
CA MET A 246 -14.84 -18.02 -17.38
C MET A 246 -16.30 -17.70 -17.74
N ALA A 247 -16.51 -17.07 -18.89
CA ALA A 247 -17.77 -16.41 -19.25
C ALA A 247 -18.91 -17.34 -19.70
N LYS A 248 -18.89 -18.66 -19.39
CA LYS A 248 -19.95 -19.57 -19.87
C LYS A 248 -21.36 -19.19 -19.37
N GLY A 249 -21.47 -18.45 -18.27
CA GLY A 249 -22.74 -17.96 -17.71
C GLY A 249 -22.94 -16.42 -17.70
N LEU A 250 -21.99 -15.63 -18.21
CA LEU A 250 -22.09 -14.16 -18.25
C LEU A 250 -22.47 -13.67 -19.64
N THR A 251 -23.32 -12.66 -19.74
CA THR A 251 -23.71 -12.11 -21.05
C THR A 251 -22.50 -11.50 -21.78
N PRO A 252 -22.34 -11.70 -23.10
CA PRO A 252 -21.20 -11.18 -23.86
C PRO A 252 -20.98 -9.66 -23.74
N GLN A 253 -22.02 -8.90 -23.39
CA GLN A 253 -21.94 -7.44 -23.21
C GLN A 253 -21.14 -7.04 -21.96
N LEU A 254 -21.04 -7.93 -20.97
CA LEU A 254 -20.31 -7.71 -19.72
C LEU A 254 -18.80 -7.98 -19.85
N VAL A 255 -18.38 -8.68 -20.89
CA VAL A 255 -17.00 -9.11 -21.09
C VAL A 255 -16.39 -8.40 -22.30
N ARG A 256 -15.36 -7.59 -22.08
CA ARG A 256 -14.59 -6.91 -23.14
C ARG A 256 -13.11 -7.22 -23.01
N GLY A 257 -12.60 -8.10 -23.86
CA GLY A 257 -11.20 -8.54 -23.82
C GLY A 257 -10.92 -9.31 -22.52
N ASN A 258 -9.96 -8.81 -21.74
CA ASN A 258 -9.56 -9.38 -20.44
C ASN A 258 -10.24 -8.71 -19.24
N ARG A 259 -11.37 -8.02 -19.48
CA ARG A 259 -12.11 -7.25 -18.48
C ARG A 259 -13.56 -7.71 -18.42
N CYS A 260 -14.04 -8.02 -17.23
CA CYS A 260 -15.46 -8.10 -16.91
C CYS A 260 -15.89 -6.78 -16.26
N THR A 261 -17.02 -6.22 -16.70
CA THR A 261 -17.62 -5.02 -16.13
C THR A 261 -19.10 -5.26 -15.96
N LEU A 262 -19.58 -5.12 -14.72
CA LEU A 262 -20.98 -5.34 -14.39
C LEU A 262 -21.56 -4.06 -13.81
N GLN A 263 -22.63 -3.56 -14.43
CA GLN A 263 -23.43 -2.47 -13.87
C GLN A 263 -24.43 -3.06 -12.87
N LEU A 264 -24.45 -2.52 -11.66
CA LEU A 264 -25.35 -2.90 -10.60
C LEU A 264 -26.65 -2.06 -10.68
N PRO A 265 -27.83 -2.63 -10.40
CA PRO A 265 -29.07 -1.86 -10.35
C PRO A 265 -29.07 -0.86 -9.19
N GLU A 266 -29.85 0.23 -9.24
CA GLU A 266 -29.82 1.28 -8.21
C GLU A 266 -30.16 0.78 -6.78
N ASN A 267 -31.04 -0.21 -6.64
CA ASN A 267 -31.51 -0.76 -5.36
C ASN A 267 -30.76 -2.01 -4.89
N TRP A 268 -29.60 -2.28 -5.47
CA TRP A 268 -28.97 -3.57 -5.32
C TRP A 268 -28.50 -3.87 -3.90
N CYS A 269 -28.19 -2.85 -3.09
CA CYS A 269 -27.82 -3.01 -1.69
C CYS A 269 -29.01 -3.39 -0.77
N ASN A 270 -30.26 -3.27 -1.25
CA ASN A 270 -31.46 -3.46 -0.43
C ASN A 270 -32.27 -4.71 -0.79
N GLU A 271 -32.43 -5.02 -2.08
CA GLU A 271 -33.37 -6.07 -2.54
C GLU A 271 -32.75 -7.08 -3.52
N PHE A 272 -31.51 -6.87 -3.95
CA PHE A 272 -30.89 -7.71 -4.96
C PHE A 272 -30.32 -8.99 -4.35
N SER A 273 -30.84 -10.13 -4.77
CA SER A 273 -30.49 -11.45 -4.24
C SER A 273 -29.26 -12.08 -4.90
N GLY A 274 -28.52 -11.32 -5.71
CA GLY A 274 -27.34 -11.80 -6.45
C GLY A 274 -27.58 -11.97 -7.96
N PHE A 275 -26.51 -12.28 -8.68
CA PHE A 275 -26.57 -12.59 -10.11
C PHE A 275 -26.77 -14.09 -10.31
N LEU A 276 -27.74 -14.48 -11.15
CA LEU A 276 -27.89 -15.87 -11.57
C LEU A 276 -26.81 -16.16 -12.64
N ILE A 277 -25.82 -16.98 -12.28
CA ILE A 277 -24.87 -17.54 -13.25
C ILE A 277 -25.39 -18.93 -13.62
N ASN A 278 -25.70 -19.15 -14.90
CA ASN A 278 -26.11 -20.46 -15.43
C ASN A 278 -24.92 -21.22 -16.03
#